data_AF-A0A2E5S4Q0-F1
#
_entry.id   AF-A0A2E5S4Q0-F1
#
_cell.length_a   1.000
_cell.length_b   1.000
_cell.length_c   1.000
_cell.angle_alpha   90.00
_cell.angle_beta   90.00
_cell.angle_gamma   90.00
#
_symmetry.space_group_name_H-M   'P 1'
#
loop_
_entity.id
_entity.type
_entity.pdbx_description
1 polymer ?
#
loop_
_entity_poly.entity_id
_entity_poly.type
_entity_poly.pdbx_seq_one_letter_code
_entity_poly.pdbx_strand_id
1 'polypeptide(L)'
;MDFEKYKEINDQRMNYKEMEDATVVSSYRNVGCGDGYRLYLKIDEQSSEKTILDASYTTTGCGFGLAALAMATEWVKGKPLERAESITSEDIENLFEFPDRRKNYPESAVEAMQKAVADYKNGTGVKPEDRITRAYALEKLKEQGHLRGEKLTQIILEGEDFSGVDLSGANLQNAFLQNASFEGANLRGARLRGAFLNNCNLKNADLRESDLRWAKLTGANVEGAQFEDATYDIGTKLDPRQTQLFKVMKREGRDLYTEKQPERV
;
A
#
# COMPACT_ATOMS: atom_id res chain seq x y z
N MET A 1 -17.89 -4.31 19.61
CA MET A 1 -16.45 -4.13 19.28
C MET A 1 -15.63 -3.97 20.54
N ASP A 2 -14.56 -4.76 20.67
CA ASP A 2 -13.55 -4.66 21.74
C ASP A 2 -12.51 -3.57 21.38
N PHE A 3 -12.51 -2.47 22.13
CA PHE A 3 -11.60 -1.34 21.88
C PHE A 3 -10.16 -1.60 22.33
N GLU A 4 -9.95 -2.40 23.38
CA GLU A 4 -8.60 -2.72 23.86
C GLU A 4 -7.91 -3.63 22.85
N LYS A 5 -8.62 -4.66 22.35
CA LYS A 5 -8.11 -5.51 21.28
C LYS A 5 -7.85 -4.73 19.99
N TYR A 6 -8.73 -3.80 19.63
CA TYR A 6 -8.51 -2.92 18.48
C TYR A 6 -7.19 -2.14 18.61
N LYS A 7 -6.97 -1.54 19.77
CA LYS A 7 -5.76 -0.77 20.07
C LYS A 7 -4.53 -1.67 20.04
N GLU A 8 -4.61 -2.84 20.66
CA GLU A 8 -3.52 -3.82 20.67
C GLU A 8 -3.11 -4.22 19.25
N ILE A 9 -4.06 -4.58 18.38
CA ILE A 9 -3.79 -4.94 16.98
C ILE A 9 -3.06 -3.81 16.24
N ASN A 10 -3.48 -2.56 16.47
CA ASN A 10 -2.92 -1.38 15.81
C ASN A 10 -1.54 -0.99 16.35
N ASP A 11 -1.39 -0.99 17.67
CA ASP A 11 -0.15 -0.59 18.35
C ASP A 11 0.94 -1.64 18.18
N GLN A 12 0.59 -2.93 18.29
CA GLN A 12 1.54 -4.04 18.09
C GLN A 12 1.73 -4.42 16.62
N ARG A 13 0.94 -3.83 15.70
CA ARG A 13 1.03 -4.11 14.26
C ARG A 13 0.97 -5.62 13.98
N MET A 14 -0.07 -6.29 14.50
CA MET A 14 -0.23 -7.76 14.40
C MET A 14 -0.15 -8.24 12.94
N ASN A 15 0.69 -9.24 12.68
CA ASN A 15 0.99 -9.81 11.35
C ASN A 15 1.42 -8.78 10.27
N TYR A 16 1.78 -7.55 10.66
CA TYR A 16 2.21 -6.49 9.74
C TYR A 16 3.72 -6.59 9.52
N LYS A 17 4.13 -7.19 8.40
CA LYS A 17 5.55 -7.31 8.03
C LYS A 17 5.68 -7.67 6.55
N GLU A 18 6.77 -7.23 5.92
CA GLU A 18 7.25 -7.88 4.70
C GLU A 18 7.69 -9.31 5.03
N MET A 19 7.47 -10.23 4.09
CA MET A 19 7.91 -11.62 4.21
C MET A 19 8.68 -11.96 2.93
N GLU A 20 10.01 -11.93 3.04
CA GLU A 20 10.92 -12.13 1.91
C GLU A 20 10.82 -13.55 1.34
N ASP A 21 10.60 -14.54 2.21
CA ASP A 21 10.45 -15.95 1.88
C ASP A 21 9.00 -16.36 1.56
N ALA A 22 8.12 -15.40 1.30
CA ALA A 22 6.74 -15.68 0.89
C ALA A 22 6.71 -16.45 -0.43
N THR A 23 5.83 -17.43 -0.54
CA THR A 23 5.60 -18.16 -1.80
C THR A 23 4.89 -17.24 -2.79
N VAL A 24 3.84 -16.55 -2.36
CA VAL A 24 3.11 -15.54 -3.15
C VAL A 24 3.10 -14.20 -2.44
N VAL A 25 3.25 -13.14 -3.23
CA VAL A 25 3.01 -11.76 -2.81
C VAL A 25 1.93 -11.18 -3.70
N SER A 26 0.82 -10.74 -3.12
CA SER A 26 -0.32 -10.22 -3.86
C SER A 26 -0.58 -8.77 -3.50
N SER A 27 -0.92 -7.98 -4.52
CA SER A 27 -1.34 -6.60 -4.34
C SER A 27 -2.82 -6.46 -4.65
N TYR A 28 -3.52 -5.74 -3.78
CA TYR A 28 -4.93 -5.44 -3.90
C TYR A 28 -5.17 -3.95 -3.62
N ARG A 29 -6.03 -3.31 -4.41
CA ARG A 29 -6.46 -1.94 -4.18
C ARG A 29 -7.90 -1.98 -3.71
N ASN A 30 -8.15 -1.50 -2.51
CA ASN A 30 -9.50 -1.33 -2.00
C ASN A 30 -10.24 -0.29 -2.84
N VAL A 31 -11.32 -0.72 -3.51
CA VAL A 31 -12.10 0.15 -4.40
C VAL A 31 -12.89 1.22 -3.67
N GLY A 32 -13.24 1.00 -2.40
CA GLY A 32 -14.03 1.93 -1.60
C GLY A 32 -13.24 3.12 -1.08
N CYS A 33 -12.11 2.86 -0.39
CA CYS A 33 -11.27 3.92 0.20
C CYS A 33 -10.03 4.27 -0.64
N GLY A 34 -9.62 3.39 -1.56
CA GLY A 34 -8.40 3.53 -2.35
C GLY A 34 -7.13 3.01 -1.66
N ASP A 35 -7.25 2.41 -0.48
CA ASP A 35 -6.12 1.87 0.29
C ASP A 35 -5.44 0.71 -0.46
N GLY A 36 -4.13 0.61 -0.30
CA GLY A 36 -3.31 -0.43 -0.91
C GLY A 36 -3.03 -1.53 0.10
N TYR A 37 -3.41 -2.76 -0.23
CA TYR A 37 -3.12 -3.95 0.57
C TYR A 37 -2.09 -4.79 -0.16
N ARG A 38 -1.09 -5.27 0.59
CA ARG A 38 -0.14 -6.25 0.10
C ARG A 38 -0.14 -7.43 1.04
N LEU A 39 -0.44 -8.60 0.50
CA LEU A 39 -0.52 -9.86 1.25
C LEU A 39 0.65 -10.75 0.88
N TYR A 40 1.18 -11.45 1.87
CA TYR A 40 2.28 -12.38 1.74
C TYR A 40 1.81 -13.71 2.32
N LEU A 41 1.83 -14.78 1.50
CA LEU A 41 1.50 -16.12 1.98
C LEU A 41 2.71 -17.02 1.75
N LYS A 42 3.15 -17.69 2.82
CA LYS A 42 4.11 -18.78 2.76
C LYS A 42 3.34 -20.09 2.74
N ILE A 43 3.44 -20.81 1.63
CA ILE A 43 2.67 -22.01 1.36
C ILE A 43 3.62 -23.21 1.35
N ASP A 44 3.24 -24.28 2.04
CA ASP A 44 3.93 -25.56 1.94
C ASP A 44 3.58 -26.22 0.61
N GLU A 45 4.49 -26.06 -0.37
CA GLU A 45 4.30 -26.63 -1.70
C GLU A 45 4.48 -28.15 -1.72
N GLN A 46 5.05 -28.76 -0.67
CA GLN A 46 5.20 -30.21 -0.54
C GLN A 46 3.95 -30.88 0.02
N SER A 47 3.18 -30.15 0.85
CA SER A 47 1.88 -30.60 1.32
C SER A 47 0.91 -30.82 0.16
N SER A 48 0.14 -31.91 0.21
CA SER A 48 -0.95 -32.18 -0.72
C SER A 48 -2.06 -31.14 -0.65
N GLU A 49 -2.27 -30.54 0.53
CA GLU A 49 -3.31 -29.54 0.81
C GLU A 49 -2.80 -28.09 0.70
N LYS A 50 -1.52 -27.90 0.32
CA LYS A 50 -0.91 -26.57 0.14
C LYS A 50 -1.14 -25.64 1.35
N THR A 51 -0.85 -26.15 2.53
CA THR A 51 -1.10 -25.47 3.80
C THR A 51 -0.38 -24.12 3.87
N ILE A 52 -1.07 -23.08 4.33
CA ILE A 52 -0.47 -21.75 4.57
C ILE A 52 0.30 -21.80 5.89
N LEU A 53 1.62 -21.81 5.82
CA LEU A 53 2.53 -21.89 6.97
C LEU A 53 2.61 -20.58 7.73
N ASP A 54 2.65 -19.46 7.02
CA ASP A 54 2.61 -18.11 7.59
C ASP A 54 1.88 -17.17 6.63
N ALA A 55 1.29 -16.11 7.18
CA ALA A 55 0.62 -15.07 6.43
C ALA A 55 0.91 -13.71 7.08
N SER A 56 1.32 -12.75 6.28
CA SER A 56 1.49 -11.37 6.71
C SER A 56 0.90 -10.42 5.70
N TYR A 57 0.82 -9.16 6.09
CA TYR A 57 0.37 -8.10 5.20
C TYR A 57 1.14 -6.82 5.46
N THR A 58 1.05 -5.92 4.51
CA THR A 58 1.35 -4.51 4.71
C THR A 58 0.22 -3.72 4.10
N THR A 59 -0.15 -2.61 4.74
CA THR A 59 -1.31 -1.82 4.32
C THR A 59 -1.06 -0.34 4.54
N THR A 60 -1.71 0.46 3.71
CA THR A 60 -1.80 1.90 3.91
C THR A 60 -3.13 2.35 4.46
N GLY A 61 -4.01 1.38 4.69
CA GLY A 61 -5.33 1.62 5.22
C GLY A 61 -5.31 2.08 6.66
N CYS A 62 -6.46 2.62 7.06
CA CYS A 62 -6.68 3.04 8.43
C CYS A 62 -6.67 1.84 9.40
N GLY A 63 -6.76 2.12 10.70
CA GLY A 63 -6.69 1.06 11.70
C GLY A 63 -7.77 -0.03 11.62
N PHE A 64 -8.92 0.25 10.99
CA PHE A 64 -9.90 -0.79 10.68
C PHE A 64 -9.48 -1.70 9.53
N GLY A 65 -8.83 -1.14 8.50
CA GLY A 65 -8.23 -1.95 7.42
C GLY A 65 -7.09 -2.81 7.94
N LEU A 66 -6.26 -2.26 8.84
CA LEU A 66 -5.23 -2.98 9.55
C LEU A 66 -5.82 -4.14 10.38
N ALA A 67 -6.84 -3.85 11.20
CA ALA A 67 -7.50 -4.89 12.00
C ALA A 67 -8.11 -6.01 11.14
N ALA A 68 -8.78 -5.67 10.03
CA ALA A 68 -9.38 -6.67 9.15
C ALA A 68 -8.32 -7.57 8.49
N LEU A 69 -7.21 -7.00 8.03
CA LEU A 69 -6.11 -7.76 7.44
C LEU A 69 -5.36 -8.60 8.48
N ALA A 70 -5.19 -8.09 9.70
CA ALA A 70 -4.62 -8.85 10.81
C ALA A 70 -5.45 -10.10 11.11
N MET A 71 -6.78 -9.96 11.19
CA MET A 71 -7.68 -11.08 11.42
C MET A 71 -7.73 -12.05 10.23
N ALA A 72 -7.75 -11.54 8.99
CA ALA A 72 -7.70 -12.39 7.80
C ALA A 72 -6.42 -13.24 7.76
N THR A 73 -5.26 -12.62 7.98
CA THR A 73 -3.96 -13.32 8.01
C THR A 73 -3.84 -14.29 9.18
N GLU A 74 -4.38 -13.93 10.35
CA GLU A 74 -4.41 -14.84 11.49
C GLU A 74 -5.33 -16.04 11.25
N TRP A 75 -6.49 -15.83 10.64
CA TRP A 75 -7.45 -16.90 10.37
C TRP A 75 -6.90 -17.95 9.40
N VAL A 76 -6.24 -17.52 8.31
CA VAL A 76 -5.74 -18.44 7.28
C VAL A 76 -4.49 -19.21 7.69
N LYS A 77 -3.74 -18.72 8.68
CA LYS A 77 -2.51 -19.36 9.17
C LYS A 77 -2.79 -20.78 9.64
N GLY A 78 -2.00 -21.73 9.15
CA GLY A 78 -2.14 -23.17 9.42
C GLY A 78 -3.30 -23.86 8.71
N LYS A 79 -4.04 -23.18 7.81
CA LYS A 79 -5.15 -23.78 7.06
C LYS A 79 -4.73 -24.18 5.64
N PRO A 80 -5.41 -25.18 5.02
CA PRO A 80 -5.29 -25.47 3.59
C PRO A 80 -5.60 -24.25 2.73
N LEU A 81 -4.97 -24.17 1.56
CA LEU A 81 -5.18 -23.07 0.62
C LEU A 81 -6.65 -22.95 0.19
N GLU A 82 -7.36 -24.08 0.02
CA GLU A 82 -8.78 -24.11 -0.32
C GLU A 82 -9.65 -23.47 0.77
N ARG A 83 -9.26 -23.57 2.04
CA ARG A 83 -9.99 -22.91 3.13
C ARG A 83 -9.83 -21.40 3.06
N ALA A 84 -8.63 -20.91 2.74
CA ALA A 84 -8.38 -19.48 2.55
C ALA A 84 -9.13 -18.91 1.32
N GLU A 85 -9.32 -19.71 0.27
CA GLU A 85 -10.16 -19.33 -0.87
C GLU A 85 -11.64 -19.11 -0.47
N SER A 86 -12.13 -19.93 0.44
CA SER A 86 -13.50 -19.87 0.96
C SER A 86 -13.70 -18.93 2.17
N ILE A 87 -12.70 -18.12 2.53
CA ILE A 87 -12.80 -17.19 3.67
C ILE A 87 -13.98 -16.22 3.48
N THR A 88 -14.69 -15.94 4.57
CA THR A 88 -15.83 -15.02 4.59
C THR A 88 -15.58 -13.84 5.53
N SER A 89 -16.41 -12.78 5.43
CA SER A 89 -16.37 -11.68 6.39
C SER A 89 -16.78 -12.13 7.79
N GLU A 90 -17.69 -13.11 7.90
CA GLU A 90 -18.10 -13.72 9.16
C GLU A 90 -16.93 -14.44 9.84
N ASP A 91 -16.07 -15.14 9.09
CA ASP A 91 -14.85 -15.76 9.62
C ASP A 91 -13.92 -14.73 10.28
N ILE A 92 -13.80 -13.54 9.67
CA ILE A 92 -13.04 -12.41 10.22
C ILE A 92 -13.75 -11.80 11.43
N GLU A 93 -15.06 -11.58 11.35
CA GLU A 93 -15.86 -10.97 12.41
C GLU A 93 -15.95 -11.86 13.66
N ASN A 94 -15.87 -13.18 13.50
CA ASN A 94 -15.78 -14.15 14.60
C ASN A 94 -14.48 -14.01 15.41
N LEU A 95 -13.40 -13.50 14.80
CA LEU A 95 -12.16 -13.19 15.51
C LEU A 95 -12.20 -11.79 16.14
N PHE A 96 -12.86 -10.83 15.49
CA PHE A 96 -12.97 -9.46 15.96
C PHE A 96 -14.21 -8.77 15.37
N GLU A 97 -15.13 -8.35 16.23
CA GLU A 97 -16.37 -7.70 15.82
C GLU A 97 -16.14 -6.27 15.32
N PHE A 98 -16.58 -5.96 14.10
CA PHE A 98 -16.52 -4.62 13.52
C PHE A 98 -17.83 -3.85 13.74
N PRO A 99 -17.79 -2.53 14.01
CA PRO A 99 -19.00 -1.70 14.03
C PRO A 99 -19.72 -1.75 12.69
N ASP A 100 -21.05 -1.65 12.67
CA ASP A 100 -21.87 -1.77 11.44
C ASP A 100 -21.39 -0.87 10.30
N ARG A 101 -20.96 0.36 10.61
CA ARG A 101 -20.43 1.33 9.62
C ARG A 101 -19.05 0.98 9.07
N ARG A 102 -18.45 -0.12 9.52
CA ARG A 102 -17.07 -0.56 9.24
C ARG A 102 -17.01 -2.01 8.74
N LYS A 103 -18.15 -2.64 8.44
CA LYS A 103 -18.19 -4.03 7.91
C LYS A 103 -17.61 -4.17 6.50
N ASN A 104 -17.45 -3.06 5.78
CA ASN A 104 -16.75 -3.02 4.50
C ASN A 104 -15.25 -3.41 4.61
N TYR A 105 -14.63 -3.31 5.79
CA TYR A 105 -13.21 -3.64 5.98
C TYR A 105 -12.96 -5.16 5.96
N PRO A 106 -13.71 -5.99 6.73
CA PRO A 106 -13.71 -7.45 6.57
C PRO A 106 -13.93 -7.89 5.12
N GLU A 107 -14.93 -7.34 4.43
CA GLU A 107 -15.22 -7.67 3.02
C GLU A 107 -14.00 -7.39 2.12
N SER A 108 -13.37 -6.22 2.27
CA SER A 108 -12.17 -5.87 1.51
C SER A 108 -10.97 -6.78 1.82
N ALA A 109 -10.85 -7.24 3.08
CA ALA A 109 -9.79 -8.15 3.48
C ALA A 109 -10.01 -9.57 2.91
N VAL A 110 -11.27 -10.02 2.83
CA VAL A 110 -11.66 -11.26 2.13
C VAL A 110 -11.29 -11.17 0.66
N GLU A 111 -11.70 -10.11 -0.04
CA GLU A 111 -11.38 -9.95 -1.47
C GLU A 111 -9.86 -9.95 -1.72
N ALA A 112 -9.10 -9.28 -0.85
CA ALA A 112 -7.64 -9.26 -0.94
C ALA A 112 -7.05 -10.66 -0.70
N MET A 113 -7.54 -11.40 0.28
CA MET A 113 -7.08 -12.76 0.58
C MET A 113 -7.39 -13.74 -0.55
N GLN A 114 -8.62 -13.70 -1.07
CA GLN A 114 -9.04 -14.51 -2.22
C GLN A 114 -8.21 -14.16 -3.46
N LYS A 115 -7.91 -12.87 -3.68
CA LYS A 115 -6.98 -12.46 -4.73
C LYS A 115 -5.58 -13.03 -4.52
N ALA A 116 -5.07 -13.06 -3.29
CA ALA A 116 -3.76 -13.63 -3.00
C ALA A 116 -3.69 -15.13 -3.30
N VAL A 117 -4.76 -15.87 -2.96
CA VAL A 117 -4.90 -17.28 -3.32
C VAL A 117 -4.96 -17.46 -4.84
N ALA A 118 -5.75 -16.64 -5.55
CA ALA A 118 -5.81 -16.67 -7.01
C ALA A 118 -4.46 -16.35 -7.66
N ASP A 119 -3.72 -15.37 -7.12
CA ASP A 119 -2.39 -15.00 -7.60
C ASP A 119 -1.37 -16.12 -7.44
N TYR A 120 -1.49 -16.94 -6.37
CA TYR A 120 -0.68 -18.14 -6.22
C TYR A 120 -1.05 -19.18 -7.28
N LYS A 121 -2.34 -19.54 -7.38
CA LYS A 121 -2.82 -20.57 -8.30
C LYS A 121 -2.51 -20.25 -9.76
N ASN A 122 -2.59 -18.98 -10.14
CA ASN A 122 -2.41 -18.52 -11.52
C ASN A 122 -0.97 -18.04 -11.82
N GLY A 123 -0.10 -17.95 -10.81
CA GLY A 123 1.24 -17.38 -10.97
C GLY A 123 1.24 -15.89 -11.34
N THR A 124 0.18 -15.15 -10.97
CA THR A 124 0.00 -13.71 -11.28
C THR A 124 0.40 -12.77 -10.13
N GLY A 125 0.93 -13.33 -9.04
CA GLY A 125 1.52 -12.55 -7.95
C GLY A 125 2.75 -11.75 -8.37
N VAL A 126 3.25 -10.92 -7.45
CA VAL A 126 4.48 -10.15 -7.66
C VAL A 126 5.66 -11.10 -7.80
N LYS A 127 6.36 -10.99 -8.93
CA LYS A 127 7.51 -11.82 -9.25
C LYS A 127 8.65 -11.57 -8.25
N PRO A 128 9.46 -12.58 -7.89
CA PRO A 128 10.55 -12.42 -6.93
C PRO A 128 11.50 -11.25 -7.23
N GLU A 129 11.86 -11.04 -8.50
CA GLU A 129 12.72 -9.94 -8.95
C GLU A 129 12.11 -8.54 -8.77
N ASP A 130 10.79 -8.46 -8.57
CA ASP A 130 10.05 -7.22 -8.35
C ASP A 130 9.69 -7.00 -6.87
N ARG A 131 10.06 -7.92 -5.97
CA ARG A 131 9.83 -7.82 -4.51
C ARG A 131 10.91 -6.96 -3.86
N ILE A 132 10.92 -5.68 -4.21
CA ILE A 132 11.89 -4.72 -3.67
C ILE A 132 11.59 -4.45 -2.19
N THR A 133 12.60 -4.65 -1.34
CA THR A 133 12.50 -4.48 0.12
C THR A 133 13.05 -3.13 0.56
N ARG A 134 12.74 -2.75 1.80
CA ARG A 134 13.39 -1.62 2.48
C ARG A 134 14.92 -1.71 2.43
N ALA A 135 15.47 -2.89 2.70
CA ALA A 135 16.91 -3.11 2.74
C ALA A 135 17.57 -2.79 1.38
N TYR A 136 16.95 -3.23 0.28
CA TYR A 136 17.42 -2.91 -1.07
C TYR A 136 17.57 -1.40 -1.29
N ALA A 137 16.55 -0.61 -0.94
CA ALA A 137 16.60 0.84 -1.17
C ALA A 137 17.68 1.53 -0.32
N LEU A 138 17.84 1.12 0.94
CA LEU A 138 18.85 1.69 1.82
C LEU A 138 20.28 1.31 1.40
N GLU A 139 20.48 0.07 0.94
CA GLU A 139 21.76 -0.35 0.38
C GLU A 139 22.07 0.42 -0.91
N LYS A 140 21.11 0.56 -1.82
CA LYS A 140 21.28 1.35 -3.04
C LYS A 140 21.62 2.80 -2.77
N LEU A 141 20.92 3.41 -1.81
CA LEU A 141 21.20 4.78 -1.37
C LEU A 141 22.61 4.90 -0.79
N LYS A 142 23.04 3.94 0.03
CA LYS A 142 24.39 3.92 0.60
C LYS A 142 25.47 3.75 -0.45
N GLU A 143 25.24 2.91 -1.46
CA GLU A 143 26.18 2.65 -2.55
C GLU A 143 26.37 3.85 -3.48
N GLN A 144 25.27 4.52 -3.85
CA GLN A 144 25.25 5.50 -4.94
C GLN A 144 25.07 6.95 -4.47
N GLY A 145 24.61 7.16 -3.23
CA GLY A 145 24.23 8.47 -2.71
C GLY A 145 22.91 9.03 -3.26
N HIS A 146 22.19 8.27 -4.07
CA HIS A 146 20.90 8.66 -4.65
C HIS A 146 20.02 7.45 -4.98
N LEU A 147 18.75 7.71 -5.32
CA LEU A 147 17.77 6.73 -5.81
C LEU A 147 17.14 7.15 -7.16
N ARG A 148 17.87 7.94 -7.96
CA ARG A 148 17.44 8.42 -9.28
C ARG A 148 17.00 7.27 -10.18
N GLY A 149 15.77 7.36 -10.71
CA GLY A 149 15.23 6.38 -11.65
C GLY A 149 15.04 4.96 -11.09
N GLU A 150 15.27 4.73 -9.79
CA GLU A 150 15.18 3.40 -9.19
C GLU A 150 13.76 2.86 -9.24
N LYS A 151 13.64 1.54 -9.44
CA LYS A 151 12.35 0.84 -9.44
C LYS A 151 11.97 0.50 -8.00
N LEU A 152 11.22 1.40 -7.35
CA LEU A 152 10.81 1.30 -5.95
C LEU A 152 9.28 1.09 -5.82
N THR A 153 8.69 0.37 -6.76
CA THR A 153 7.24 0.16 -6.83
C THR A 153 6.77 -0.66 -5.63
N GLN A 154 5.75 -0.18 -4.93
CA GLN A 154 5.16 -0.82 -3.75
C GLN A 154 6.13 -1.06 -2.58
N ILE A 155 7.26 -0.36 -2.55
CA ILE A 155 8.22 -0.47 -1.46
C ILE A 155 7.65 0.06 -0.15
N ILE A 156 8.17 -0.44 0.97
CA ILE A 156 7.83 0.04 2.30
C ILE A 156 9.00 0.81 2.90
N LEU A 157 8.77 2.09 3.08
CA LEU A 157 9.72 3.04 3.63
C LEU A 157 9.03 3.97 4.65
N GLU A 158 8.05 3.44 5.38
CA GLU A 158 7.32 4.15 6.44
C GLU A 158 8.31 4.68 7.48
N GLY A 159 8.28 5.98 7.75
CA GLY A 159 9.13 6.64 8.74
C GLY A 159 10.60 6.80 8.37
N GLU A 160 11.01 6.43 7.15
CA GLU A 160 12.40 6.58 6.72
C GLU A 160 12.81 8.04 6.48
N ASP A 161 14.10 8.33 6.63
CA ASP A 161 14.67 9.64 6.36
C ASP A 161 15.39 9.65 4.99
N PHE A 162 14.79 10.36 4.04
CA PHE A 162 15.32 10.66 2.71
C PHE A 162 15.56 12.17 2.53
N SER A 163 15.79 12.91 3.62
CA SER A 163 16.05 14.35 3.54
C SER A 163 17.27 14.63 2.65
N GLY A 164 17.08 15.53 1.68
CA GLY A 164 18.10 15.90 0.69
C GLY A 164 18.45 14.82 -0.35
N VAL A 165 17.79 13.66 -0.33
CA VAL A 165 18.08 12.56 -1.27
C VAL A 165 17.53 12.89 -2.66
N ASP A 166 18.28 12.51 -3.70
CA ASP A 166 17.81 12.61 -5.06
C ASP A 166 17.08 11.33 -5.50
N LEU A 167 15.76 11.43 -5.59
CA LEU A 167 14.82 10.43 -6.08
C LEU A 167 14.21 10.83 -7.44
N SER A 168 14.88 11.72 -8.20
CA SER A 168 14.33 12.19 -9.47
C SER A 168 14.08 11.03 -10.44
N GLY A 169 12.89 11.01 -11.04
CA GLY A 169 12.45 9.92 -11.92
C GLY A 169 12.22 8.56 -11.25
N ALA A 170 12.40 8.42 -9.93
CA ALA A 170 12.20 7.15 -9.23
C ALA A 170 10.75 6.65 -9.42
N ASN A 171 10.59 5.33 -9.54
CA ASN A 171 9.28 4.71 -9.66
C ASN A 171 8.74 4.26 -8.30
N LEU A 172 8.03 5.15 -7.60
CA LEU A 172 7.44 4.95 -6.28
C LEU A 172 5.93 4.64 -6.35
N GLN A 173 5.47 4.04 -7.44
CA GLN A 173 4.05 3.72 -7.60
C GLN A 173 3.55 2.83 -6.47
N ASN A 174 2.46 3.23 -5.83
CA ASN A 174 1.87 2.54 -4.67
C ASN A 174 2.85 2.32 -3.50
N ALA A 175 3.91 3.12 -3.38
CA ALA A 175 4.85 3.03 -2.26
C ALA A 175 4.21 3.46 -0.92
N PHE A 176 4.68 2.85 0.16
CA PHE A 176 4.23 3.07 1.53
C PHE A 176 5.26 3.99 2.19
N LEU A 177 4.98 5.29 2.17
CA LEU A 177 5.92 6.34 2.55
C LEU A 177 5.45 7.11 3.80
N GLN A 178 4.41 6.65 4.49
CA GLN A 178 3.78 7.39 5.58
C GLN A 178 4.81 7.78 6.64
N ASN A 179 4.70 8.99 7.17
CA ASN A 179 5.62 9.55 8.18
C ASN A 179 7.10 9.66 7.74
N ALA A 180 7.46 9.36 6.49
CA ALA A 180 8.83 9.52 6.00
C ALA A 180 9.21 11.01 5.87
N SER A 181 10.50 11.30 5.99
CA SER A 181 11.05 12.62 5.69
C SER A 181 11.63 12.66 4.28
N PHE A 182 11.18 13.64 3.51
CA PHE A 182 11.69 14.02 2.19
C PHE A 182 12.09 15.50 2.19
N GLU A 183 12.48 16.03 3.35
CA GLU A 183 12.84 17.45 3.47
C GLU A 183 13.97 17.81 2.52
N GLY A 184 13.74 18.75 1.61
CA GLY A 184 14.70 19.15 0.58
C GLY A 184 15.03 18.07 -0.45
N ALA A 185 14.30 16.96 -0.49
CA ALA A 185 14.54 15.88 -1.45
C ALA A 185 14.18 16.30 -2.88
N ASN A 186 14.89 15.75 -3.86
CA ASN A 186 14.54 15.91 -5.27
C ASN A 186 13.68 14.74 -5.73
N LEU A 187 12.37 14.97 -5.90
CA LEU A 187 11.37 14.02 -6.41
C LEU A 187 10.90 14.42 -7.82
N ARG A 188 11.66 15.25 -8.53
CA ARG A 188 11.28 15.77 -9.85
C ARG A 188 11.05 14.62 -10.82
N GLY A 189 9.89 14.59 -11.47
CA GLY A 189 9.50 13.52 -12.40
C GLY A 189 9.28 12.15 -11.77
N ALA A 190 9.28 12.03 -10.43
CA ALA A 190 9.03 10.76 -9.76
C ALA A 190 7.61 10.24 -10.06
N ARG A 191 7.47 8.92 -10.18
CA ARG A 191 6.17 8.26 -10.40
C ARG A 191 5.58 7.88 -9.05
N LEU A 192 4.71 8.72 -8.51
CA LEU A 192 4.10 8.57 -7.18
C LEU A 192 2.62 8.15 -7.27
N ARG A 193 2.18 7.61 -8.41
CA ARG A 193 0.78 7.23 -8.59
C ARG A 193 0.35 6.23 -7.52
N GLY A 194 -0.67 6.58 -6.75
CA GLY A 194 -1.19 5.79 -5.65
C GLY A 194 -0.27 5.66 -4.44
N ALA A 195 0.83 6.42 -4.36
CA ALA A 195 1.74 6.41 -3.21
C ALA A 195 1.07 7.02 -1.97
N PHE A 196 1.48 6.54 -0.80
CA PHE A 196 0.92 6.93 0.48
C PHE A 196 1.92 7.80 1.24
N LEU A 197 1.75 9.10 1.10
CA LEU A 197 2.59 10.16 1.66
C LEU A 197 1.94 10.83 2.90
N ASN A 198 1.01 10.13 3.57
CA ASN A 198 0.31 10.68 4.73
C ASN A 198 1.33 11.08 5.80
N ASN A 199 1.18 12.28 6.38
CA ASN A 199 2.07 12.84 7.40
C ASN A 199 3.56 12.89 7.01
N CYS A 200 3.92 12.81 5.73
CA CYS A 200 5.30 12.98 5.29
C CYS A 200 5.80 14.40 5.55
N ASN A 201 7.10 14.55 5.80
CA ASN A 201 7.75 15.86 5.72
C ASN A 201 8.25 16.09 4.28
N LEU A 202 7.51 16.85 3.48
CA LEU A 202 7.90 17.26 2.11
C LEU A 202 8.44 18.69 2.09
N LYS A 203 8.83 19.26 3.23
CA LYS A 203 9.30 20.65 3.32
C LYS A 203 10.43 20.89 2.33
N ASN A 204 10.34 21.95 1.51
CA ASN A 204 11.31 22.29 0.47
C ASN A 204 11.61 21.20 -0.57
N ALA A 205 10.79 20.14 -0.67
CA ALA A 205 10.98 19.08 -1.64
C ALA A 205 10.62 19.55 -3.07
N ASP A 206 11.33 19.05 -4.07
CA ASP A 206 11.02 19.28 -5.49
C ASP A 206 10.16 18.14 -6.04
N LEU A 207 8.84 18.34 -6.17
CA LEU A 207 7.91 17.39 -6.80
C LEU A 207 7.50 17.82 -8.22
N ARG A 208 8.23 18.74 -8.86
CA ARG A 208 7.86 19.22 -10.19
C ARG A 208 7.79 18.05 -11.18
N GLU A 209 6.81 18.09 -12.09
CA GLU A 209 6.61 17.04 -13.12
C GLU A 209 6.34 15.63 -12.58
N SER A 210 6.13 15.44 -11.27
CA SER A 210 5.81 14.14 -10.68
C SER A 210 4.39 13.69 -11.01
N ASP A 211 4.14 12.37 -11.00
CA ASP A 211 2.80 11.80 -11.15
C ASP A 211 2.21 11.49 -9.77
N LEU A 212 1.33 12.35 -9.26
CA LEU A 212 0.66 12.23 -7.95
C LEU A 212 -0.77 11.71 -8.04
N ARG A 213 -1.22 11.21 -9.20
CA ARG A 213 -2.58 10.65 -9.35
C ARG A 213 -2.84 9.57 -8.31
N TRP A 214 -3.99 9.59 -7.66
CA TRP A 214 -4.33 8.71 -6.53
C TRP A 214 -3.45 8.80 -5.28
N ALA A 215 -2.42 9.65 -5.23
CA ALA A 215 -1.54 9.76 -4.08
C ALA A 215 -2.28 10.34 -2.86
N LYS A 216 -1.89 9.93 -1.66
CA LYS A 216 -2.48 10.37 -0.39
C LYS A 216 -1.47 11.21 0.38
N LEU A 217 -1.69 12.52 0.46
CA LEU A 217 -0.81 13.49 1.12
C LEU A 217 -1.49 14.16 2.32
N THR A 218 -2.55 13.57 2.88
CA THR A 218 -3.25 14.13 4.05
C THR A 218 -2.26 14.26 5.21
N GLY A 219 -2.24 15.42 5.87
CA GLY A 219 -1.31 15.73 6.95
C GLY A 219 0.15 15.97 6.54
N ALA A 220 0.51 15.85 5.25
CA ALA A 220 1.90 16.08 4.82
C ALA A 220 2.32 17.54 5.04
N ASN A 221 3.54 17.77 5.50
CA ASN A 221 4.14 19.10 5.55
C ASN A 221 4.68 19.47 4.17
N VAL A 222 4.00 20.38 3.48
CA VAL A 222 4.35 20.83 2.11
C VAL A 222 4.90 22.25 2.08
N GLU A 223 5.36 22.79 3.21
CA GLU A 223 5.94 24.13 3.28
C GLU A 223 7.13 24.27 2.32
N GLY A 224 7.08 25.21 1.39
CA GLY A 224 8.16 25.45 0.41
C GLY A 224 8.33 24.36 -0.66
N ALA A 225 7.49 23.32 -0.65
CA ALA A 225 7.53 22.26 -1.65
C ALA A 225 7.07 22.76 -3.03
N GLN A 226 7.71 22.28 -4.08
CA GLN A 226 7.46 22.67 -5.47
C GLN A 226 6.62 21.61 -6.18
N PHE A 227 5.48 21.99 -6.75
CA PHE A 227 4.52 21.08 -7.41
C PHE A 227 4.21 21.50 -8.86
N GLU A 228 4.95 22.45 -9.41
CA GLU A 228 4.76 22.94 -10.77
C GLU A 228 4.78 21.76 -11.75
N ASP A 229 3.78 21.72 -12.63
CA ASP A 229 3.63 20.66 -13.64
C ASP A 229 3.43 19.23 -13.11
N ALA A 230 3.34 19.03 -11.80
CA ALA A 230 2.98 17.73 -11.23
C ALA A 230 1.52 17.37 -11.60
N THR A 231 1.25 16.09 -11.81
CA THR A 231 -0.05 15.63 -12.27
C THR A 231 -0.91 15.11 -11.11
N TYR A 232 -2.17 15.54 -11.03
CA TYR A 232 -3.16 15.04 -10.06
C TYR A 232 -4.48 14.63 -10.71
N ASP A 233 -5.31 13.92 -9.95
CA ASP A 233 -6.66 13.51 -10.33
C ASP A 233 -7.64 13.55 -9.15
N ILE A 234 -8.89 13.09 -9.35
CA ILE A 234 -9.92 13.05 -8.30
C ILE A 234 -9.57 12.13 -7.11
N GLY A 235 -8.68 11.16 -7.33
CA GLY A 235 -8.19 10.23 -6.33
C GLY A 235 -7.12 10.82 -5.41
N THR A 236 -6.45 11.89 -5.87
CA THR A 236 -5.38 12.59 -5.14
C THR A 236 -5.94 13.29 -3.92
N LYS A 237 -5.38 13.04 -2.74
CA LYS A 237 -5.86 13.60 -1.46
C LYS A 237 -4.81 14.52 -0.86
N LEU A 238 -5.23 15.73 -0.50
CA LEU A 238 -4.47 16.76 0.20
C LEU A 238 -5.31 17.27 1.38
N ASP A 239 -4.66 17.92 2.36
CA ASP A 239 -5.41 18.65 3.37
C ASP A 239 -6.24 19.78 2.71
N PRO A 240 -7.45 20.09 3.19
CA PRO A 240 -8.26 21.20 2.67
C PRO A 240 -7.53 22.54 2.63
N ARG A 241 -6.62 22.78 3.60
CA ARG A 241 -5.76 23.98 3.70
C ARG A 241 -4.63 24.06 2.66
N GLN A 242 -4.43 23.00 1.87
CA GLN A 242 -3.38 22.86 0.85
C GLN A 242 -3.95 22.82 -0.58
N THR A 243 -5.26 23.01 -0.75
CA THR A 243 -5.95 22.93 -2.05
C THR A 243 -5.46 23.95 -3.08
N GLN A 244 -4.83 25.04 -2.65
CA GLN A 244 -4.16 26.01 -3.53
C GLN A 244 -3.05 25.39 -4.40
N LEU A 245 -2.44 24.28 -3.98
CA LEU A 245 -1.40 23.58 -4.75
C LEU A 245 -1.92 23.13 -6.12
N PHE A 246 -3.20 22.79 -6.22
CA PHE A 246 -3.80 22.39 -7.50
C PHE A 246 -3.76 23.48 -8.58
N LYS A 247 -3.51 24.75 -8.22
CA LYS A 247 -3.39 25.85 -9.18
C LYS A 247 -2.12 25.78 -10.04
N VAL A 248 -1.05 25.15 -9.53
CA VAL A 248 0.24 25.01 -10.25
C VAL A 248 0.44 23.62 -10.84
N MET A 249 -0.47 22.69 -10.52
CA MET A 249 -0.45 21.30 -10.97
C MET A 249 -1.31 21.11 -12.23
N LYS A 250 -1.05 20.02 -12.94
CA LYS A 250 -1.84 19.57 -14.10
C LYS A 250 -2.88 18.55 -13.65
N ARG A 251 -4.15 18.80 -13.93
CA ARG A 251 -5.20 17.80 -13.72
C ARG A 251 -5.20 16.83 -14.91
N GLU A 252 -5.05 15.54 -14.65
CA GLU A 252 -5.25 14.48 -15.64
C GLU A 252 -6.15 13.37 -15.09
N GLY A 253 -6.87 12.69 -15.98
CA GLY A 253 -7.73 11.55 -15.65
C GLY A 253 -9.22 11.82 -15.87
N ARG A 254 -9.85 10.91 -16.63
CA ARG A 254 -11.31 10.67 -16.59
C ARG A 254 -11.61 9.77 -15.39
N ASP A 255 -12.84 9.80 -14.90
CA ASP A 255 -13.37 8.88 -13.87
C ASP A 255 -13.21 7.42 -14.31
N LEU A 256 -12.04 6.81 -14.09
CA LEU A 256 -11.67 5.46 -14.54
C LEU A 256 -12.44 4.32 -13.85
N TYR A 257 -13.52 4.64 -13.12
CA TYR A 257 -14.42 3.69 -12.47
C TYR A 257 -15.91 3.93 -12.77
N THR A 258 -16.30 4.95 -13.55
CA THR A 258 -17.72 5.14 -13.96
C THR A 258 -18.06 4.50 -15.30
N GLU A 259 -17.08 4.02 -16.06
CA GLU A 259 -17.32 3.17 -17.22
C GLU A 259 -17.34 1.71 -16.74
N LYS A 260 -18.55 1.16 -16.54
CA LYS A 260 -18.77 -0.29 -16.56
C LYS A 260 -18.01 -0.84 -17.77
N GLN A 261 -17.10 -1.78 -17.57
CA GLN A 261 -16.51 -2.50 -18.70
C GLN A 261 -17.65 -3.06 -19.54
N PRO A 262 -17.69 -2.84 -20.87
CA PRO A 262 -18.69 -3.47 -21.71
C PRO A 262 -18.57 -4.98 -21.53
N GLU A 263 -19.70 -5.61 -21.22
CA GLU A 263 -19.84 -7.06 -21.13
C GLU A 263 -19.20 -7.67 -22.38
N ARG A 264 -18.21 -8.54 -22.18
CA ARG A 264 -17.62 -9.31 -23.29
C ARG A 264 -18.73 -10.21 -23.83
N VAL A 265 -19.16 -9.91 -25.05
CA VAL A 265 -20.03 -10.74 -25.89
C VAL A 265 -19.39 -12.11 -26.13
#